data_AF-A0A9D6V9G1-F1
#
_entry.id   AF-A0A9D6V9G1-F1
#
_cell.length_a   1.000
_cell.length_b   1.000
_cell.length_c   1.000
_cell.angle_alpha   90.00
_cell.angle_beta   90.00
_cell.angle_gamma   90.00
#
_symmetry.space_group_name_H-M   'P 1'
#
loop_
_entity.id
_entity.type
_entity.pdbx_description
1 polymer ?
#
loop_
_entity_poly.entity_id
_entity_poly.type
_entity_poly.pdbx_seq_one_letter_code
_entity_poly.pdbx_strand_id
1 'polypeptide(L)'
;MKKFSPTRTITKANIEKVPSDKPGVYRIKDTKDNILYVGMAKGTRLDDRIAEHKGEFAGGTRFQYRTTPSKEAAERLERREIREIKPTKNKDK
;
A
#
# COMPACT_ATOMS: atom_id res chain seq x y z
N MET A 1 -3.33 14.71 11.08
CA MET A 1 -2.96 13.32 10.73
C MET A 1 -2.53 13.28 9.26
N LYS A 2 -1.37 12.69 8.91
CA LYS A 2 -1.00 12.51 7.49
C LYS A 2 -2.05 11.63 6.79
N LYS A 3 -2.67 12.12 5.73
CA LYS A 3 -3.62 11.35 4.90
C LYS A 3 -2.83 10.39 3.99
N PHE A 4 -3.48 9.34 3.50
CA PHE A 4 -2.93 8.55 2.40
C PHE A 4 -2.72 9.44 1.17
N SER A 5 -1.75 9.08 0.33
CA SER A 5 -1.52 9.73 -0.95
C SER A 5 -2.75 9.61 -1.87
N PRO A 6 -2.89 10.49 -2.88
CA PRO A 6 -3.89 10.31 -3.93
C PRO A 6 -3.73 8.94 -4.60
N THR A 7 -4.84 8.33 -5.02
CA THR A 7 -4.78 7.09 -5.78
C THR A 7 -4.04 7.30 -7.10
N ARG A 8 -3.07 6.45 -7.41
CA ARG A 8 -2.32 6.44 -8.67
C ARG A 8 -2.36 5.07 -9.32
N THR A 9 -2.16 4.99 -10.62
CA THR A 9 -1.98 3.71 -11.34
C THR A 9 -0.56 3.19 -11.13
N ILE A 10 -0.40 1.87 -10.97
CA ILE A 10 0.88 1.18 -10.82
C ILE A 10 1.64 1.22 -12.17
N THR A 11 2.31 2.33 -12.41
CA THR A 11 3.22 2.57 -13.54
C THR A 11 4.60 2.93 -13.01
N LYS A 12 5.65 2.67 -13.80
CA LYS A 12 7.04 2.96 -13.39
C LYS A 12 7.20 4.43 -12.92
N ALA A 13 6.71 5.37 -13.72
CA ALA A 13 6.77 6.81 -13.40
C ALA A 13 6.01 7.24 -12.14
N ASN A 14 4.98 6.49 -11.71
CA ASN A 14 4.26 6.77 -10.46
C ASN A 14 4.93 6.10 -9.26
N ILE A 15 5.52 4.92 -9.46
CA ILE A 15 6.24 4.16 -8.43
C ILE A 15 7.53 4.89 -8.04
N GLU A 16 8.27 5.45 -9.00
CA GLU A 16 9.49 6.24 -8.76
C GLU A 16 9.25 7.50 -7.90
N LYS A 17 7.99 7.93 -7.75
CA LYS A 17 7.59 9.06 -6.89
C LYS A 17 7.22 8.63 -5.46
N VAL A 18 7.25 7.33 -5.18
CA VAL A 18 6.99 6.80 -3.85
C VAL A 18 8.27 6.92 -3.02
N PRO A 19 8.22 7.50 -1.81
CA PRO A 19 9.38 7.55 -0.93
C PRO A 19 9.90 6.14 -0.61
N SER A 20 11.16 5.87 -0.96
CA SER A 20 11.87 4.61 -0.74
C SER A 20 12.86 4.69 0.44
N ASP A 21 12.76 5.72 1.27
CA ASP A 21 13.64 5.94 2.44
C ASP A 21 12.89 5.82 3.78
N LYS A 22 11.57 5.58 3.74
CA LYS A 22 10.69 5.61 4.91
C LYS A 22 9.83 4.36 5.03
N PRO A 23 9.57 3.88 6.26
CA PRO A 23 8.54 2.88 6.49
C PRO A 23 7.16 3.44 6.16
N GLY A 24 6.21 2.56 5.89
CA GLY A 24 4.83 2.97 5.66
C GLY A 24 3.90 1.83 5.28
N VAL A 25 2.67 2.20 4.97
CA VAL A 25 1.60 1.29 4.54
C VAL A 25 1.19 1.65 3.13
N TYR A 26 0.97 0.65 2.29
CA TYR A 26 0.40 0.79 0.96
C TYR A 26 -0.90 0.01 0.84
N ARG A 27 -1.76 0.48 -0.07
CA ARG A 27 -3.02 -0.14 -0.44
C ARG A 27 -2.96 -0.46 -1.92
N ILE A 28 -3.35 -1.66 -2.31
CA ILE A 28 -3.61 -2.02 -3.71
C ILE A 28 -5.10 -1.96 -3.94
N LYS A 29 -5.49 -1.31 -5.03
CA LYS A 29 -6.87 -1.03 -5.38
C LYS A 29 -7.20 -1.51 -6.79
N ASP A 30 -8.46 -1.86 -6.99
CA ASP A 30 -8.99 -2.12 -8.33
C ASP A 30 -9.29 -0.82 -9.10
N THR A 31 -9.75 -0.94 -10.34
CA THR A 31 -10.16 0.20 -11.17
C THR A 31 -11.36 0.97 -10.61
N LYS A 32 -12.20 0.31 -9.81
CA LYS A 32 -13.38 0.85 -9.12
C LYS A 32 -13.05 1.47 -7.75
N ASP A 33 -11.76 1.62 -7.42
CA ASP A 33 -11.28 2.16 -6.14
C ASP A 33 -11.61 1.28 -4.91
N ASN A 34 -11.94 0.00 -5.09
CA ASN A 34 -12.04 -0.97 -3.98
C ASN A 34 -10.64 -1.35 -3.48
N ILE A 35 -10.46 -1.44 -2.16
CA ILE A 35 -9.18 -1.85 -1.57
C ILE A 35 -9.11 -3.37 -1.58
N LEU A 36 -8.23 -3.90 -2.42
CA LEU A 36 -8.01 -5.34 -2.56
C LEU A 36 -7.04 -5.85 -1.50
N TYR A 37 -5.98 -5.09 -1.24
CA TYR A 37 -4.91 -5.48 -0.34
C TYR A 37 -4.32 -4.28 0.41
N VAL A 38 -3.87 -4.53 1.63
CA VAL A 38 -3.11 -3.60 2.47
C VAL A 38 -1.84 -4.30 2.94
N GLY A 39 -0.71 -3.64 2.74
CA GLY A 39 0.59 -4.14 3.20
C GLY A 39 1.47 -3.03 3.76
N MET A 40 2.52 -3.42 4.47
CA MET A 40 3.53 -2.48 4.99
C MET A 40 4.92 -2.68 4.36
N ALA A 41 5.70 -1.60 4.35
CA ALA A 41 7.14 -1.62 4.11
C ALA A 41 7.90 -1.14 5.35
N LYS A 42 9.02 -1.80 5.66
CA LYS A 42 9.80 -1.56 6.89
C LYS A 42 10.81 -0.42 6.79
N GLY A 43 11.06 0.15 5.60
CA GLY A 43 12.02 1.23 5.46
C GLY A 43 12.34 1.62 4.02
N THR A 44 12.72 0.67 3.17
CA THR A 44 13.32 1.02 1.88
C THR A 44 12.67 0.43 0.63
N ARG A 45 11.44 -0.08 0.76
CA ARG A 45 10.86 -0.97 -0.26
C ARG A 45 9.40 -0.67 -0.57
N LEU A 46 8.95 0.56 -0.34
CA LEU A 46 7.53 0.89 -0.48
C LEU A 46 7.13 0.86 -1.97
N ASP A 47 7.96 1.44 -2.81
CA ASP A 47 7.97 1.33 -4.27
C ASP A 47 8.09 -0.12 -4.76
N ASP A 48 9.12 -0.86 -4.30
CA ASP A 48 9.34 -2.26 -4.66
C ASP A 48 8.10 -3.11 -4.37
N ARG A 49 7.54 -2.98 -3.17
CA ARG A 49 6.37 -3.76 -2.74
C ARG A 49 5.13 -3.45 -3.57
N ILE A 50 4.93 -2.18 -3.93
CA ILE A 50 3.83 -1.77 -4.81
C ILE A 50 4.04 -2.34 -6.23
N ALA A 51 5.30 -2.36 -6.71
CA ALA A 51 5.65 -2.91 -8.01
C ALA A 51 5.44 -4.43 -8.07
N GLU A 52 5.84 -5.16 -7.02
CA GLU A 52 5.66 -6.62 -6.86
C GLU A 52 4.19 -7.02 -7.06
N HIS A 53 3.24 -6.21 -6.58
CA HIS A 53 1.80 -6.52 -6.62
C HIS A 53 1.12 -6.17 -7.95
N LYS A 54 1.86 -5.63 -8.93
CA LYS A 54 1.29 -5.28 -10.23
C LYS A 54 0.82 -6.55 -10.95
N GLY A 55 -0.49 -6.69 -11.10
CA GLY A 55 -1.08 -7.86 -11.77
C GLY A 55 -1.17 -9.12 -10.91
N GLU A 56 -0.75 -9.07 -9.64
CA GLU A 56 -0.92 -10.18 -8.68
C GLU A 56 -2.40 -10.42 -8.37
N PHE A 57 -3.18 -9.34 -8.29
CA PHE A 57 -4.63 -9.42 -8.11
C PHE A 57 -5.35 -9.03 -9.39
N ALA A 58 -6.37 -9.80 -9.77
CA ALA A 58 -7.26 -9.42 -10.86
C ALA A 58 -7.82 -8.00 -10.64
N GLY A 59 -7.51 -7.09 -11.56
CA GLY A 59 -7.90 -5.68 -11.49
C GLY A 59 -7.02 -4.79 -10.61
N GLY A 60 -6.10 -5.35 -9.83
CA GLY A 60 -5.16 -4.65 -8.94
C GLY A 60 -4.13 -3.83 -9.70
N THR A 61 -4.55 -2.62 -10.10
CA THR A 61 -3.79 -1.75 -11.01
C THR A 61 -3.52 -0.37 -10.41
N ARG A 62 -4.12 -0.06 -9.26
CA ARG A 62 -4.03 1.24 -8.61
C ARG A 62 -3.49 1.09 -7.19
N PHE A 63 -2.87 2.13 -6.67
CA PHE A 63 -2.28 2.12 -5.35
C PHE A 63 -2.44 3.46 -4.61
N GLN A 64 -2.35 3.38 -3.28
CA GLN A 64 -2.17 4.50 -2.36
C GLN A 64 -1.11 4.11 -1.34
N TYR A 65 -0.47 5.10 -0.72
CA TYR A 65 0.49 4.84 0.35
C TYR A 65 0.47 5.93 1.40
N ARG A 66 1.04 5.60 2.56
CA ARG A 66 1.27 6.54 3.66
C ARG A 66 2.56 6.17 4.38
N THR A 67 3.51 7.10 4.39
CA THR A 67 4.75 6.98 5.18
C THR A 67 4.45 7.14 6.67
N THR A 68 5.17 6.42 7.51
CA THR A 68 5.14 6.49 8.96
C THR A 68 6.50 6.88 9.53
N PRO A 69 6.57 7.38 10.77
CA PRO A 69 7.85 7.74 11.39
C PRO A 69 8.69 6.52 11.79
N SER A 70 8.07 5.35 11.99
CA SER A 70 8.77 4.13 12.37
C SER A 70 8.09 2.88 11.79
N LYS A 71 8.79 1.75 11.87
CA LYS A 71 8.28 0.44 11.49
C LYS A 71 7.10 0.02 12.35
N GLU A 72 7.16 0.25 13.66
CA GLU A 72 6.10 -0.09 14.62
C GLU A 72 4.84 0.73 14.31
N ALA A 73 5.01 1.99 13.91
CA ALA A 73 3.90 2.82 13.46
C ALA A 73 3.29 2.32 12.14
N ALA A 74 4.08 1.82 11.20
CA ALA A 74 3.58 1.17 9.98
C ALA A 74 2.80 -0.11 10.31
N GLU A 75 3.32 -0.93 11.23
CA GLU A 75 2.68 -2.19 11.62
C GLU A 75 1.35 -1.98 12.35
N ARG A 76 1.28 -1.01 13.28
CA ARG A 76 0.01 -0.62 13.92
C ARG A 76 -0.99 -0.09 12.92
N LEU A 77 -0.53 0.71 11.94
CA LEU A 77 -1.39 1.24 10.90
C LEU A 77 -1.90 0.14 9.97
N GLU A 78 -1.04 -0.78 9.51
CA GLU A 78 -1.42 -1.93 8.66
C GLU A 78 -2.49 -2.78 9.37
N ARG A 79 -2.25 -3.17 10.62
CA ARG A 79 -3.19 -3.98 11.40
C ARG A 79 -4.54 -3.29 11.58
N ARG A 80 -4.54 -1.98 11.83
CA ARG A 80 -5.77 -1.18 11.92
C ARG A 80 -6.52 -1.17 10.58
N GLU A 81 -5.82 -0.91 9.50
CA GLU A 81 -6.38 -0.81 8.16
C GLU A 81 -6.99 -2.15 7.71
N ILE A 82 -6.28 -3.27 7.93
CA ILE A 82 -6.80 -4.61 7.63
C ILE A 82 -8.05 -4.89 8.46
N ARG A 83 -8.06 -4.54 9.75
CA ARG A 83 -9.21 -4.75 10.64
C ARG A 83 -10.45 -3.93 10.22
N GLU A 84 -10.26 -2.67 9.88
CA GLU A 84 -11.35 -1.74 9.55
C GLU A 84 -11.88 -1.98 8.13
N ILE A 85 -10.99 -2.23 7.16
CA ILE A 85 -11.35 -2.33 5.73
C ILE A 85 -11.69 -3.76 5.32
N LYS A 86 -11.08 -4.76 5.97
CA LYS A 86 -11.16 -6.20 5.62
C LYS A 86 -10.91 -6.45 4.12
N PRO A 87 -9.72 -6.11 3.60
CA PRO A 87 -9.42 -6.25 2.18
C PRO A 87 -9.54 -7.70 1.72
N THR A 88 -10.17 -7.93 0.57
CA THR A 88 -10.49 -9.29 0.09
C THR A 88 -9.28 -10.17 -0.18
N LYS A 89 -8.08 -9.60 -0.34
CA LYS A 89 -6.83 -10.31 -0.65
C LYS A 89 -5.86 -10.41 0.54
N ASN A 90 -6.14 -9.75 1.66
CA ASN A 90 -5.46 -10.04 2.92
C ASN A 90 -6.08 -11.31 3.51
N LYS A 91 -5.68 -12.48 3.00
CA LYS A 91 -6.01 -13.77 3.65
C LYS A 91 -5.35 -13.82 5.03
N ASP A 92 -6.01 -14.48 5.99
CA ASP A 92 -5.68 -14.51 7.42
C ASP A 92 -4.17 -14.55 7.66
N LYS A 93 -3.65 -13.42 8.17
CA LYS A 93 -2.24 -13.15 8.42
C LYS A 93 -2.04 -12.95 9.91
#